data_AF-A0A2D5ZP55-F1
#
_entry.id   AF-A0A2D5ZP55-F1
#
_cell.length_a   1.000
_cell.length_b   1.000
_cell.length_c   1.000
_cell.angle_alpha   90.00
_cell.angle_beta   90.00
_cell.angle_gamma   90.00
#
_symmetry.space_group_name_H-M   'P 1'
#
loop_
_entity.id
_entity.type
_entity.pdbx_description
1 polymer ?
#
loop_
_entity_poly.entity_id
_entity_poly.type
_entity_poly.pdbx_seq_one_letter_code
_entity_poly.pdbx_strand_id
1 'polypeptide(L)'
;MVVWGNGSELSGSMLLFSGTGVQVGPTRRLISDIDQYHYHVIWLAEIERYFVMSRQGFSSETVLGDRQGEIRASRSLPHPLIREARPAVRWRAEAEAFKVAYPTLIRDVALLRVESDTIIYHGGSTAIPIPCFQGSVGPRPVPARLLSPIATALPNGAARASSYLSPISMTPATRSSRP
;
A
#
# COMPACT_ATOMS: atom_id res chain seq x y z
N MET A 1 14.04 -11.96 4.05
CA MET A 1 13.60 -12.96 3.05
C MET A 1 13.73 -12.36 1.67
N VAL A 2 14.16 -13.14 0.68
CA VAL A 2 14.07 -12.77 -0.75
C VAL A 2 13.02 -13.65 -1.39
N VAL A 3 12.14 -13.06 -2.19
CA VAL A 3 11.12 -13.79 -2.95
C VAL A 3 11.19 -13.45 -4.42
N TRP A 4 10.72 -14.37 -5.24
CA TRP A 4 10.55 -14.19 -6.67
C TRP A 4 9.37 -15.02 -7.14
N GLY A 5 8.64 -14.50 -8.12
CA GLY A 5 7.52 -15.20 -8.73
C GLY A 5 7.70 -15.28 -10.24
N ASN A 6 7.18 -16.35 -10.84
CA ASN A 6 7.25 -16.61 -12.29
C ASN A 6 5.87 -16.55 -12.97
N GLY A 7 4.81 -16.15 -12.25
CA GLY A 7 3.43 -16.15 -12.76
C GLY A 7 2.71 -17.49 -12.66
N SER A 8 3.32 -18.51 -12.06
CA SER A 8 2.67 -19.75 -11.64
C SER A 8 2.93 -20.08 -10.17
N GLU A 9 4.01 -19.58 -9.59
CA GLU A 9 4.32 -19.73 -8.18
C GLU A 9 5.12 -18.53 -7.65
N LEU A 10 5.00 -18.31 -6.35
CA LEU A 10 5.83 -17.43 -5.56
C LEU A 10 6.74 -18.29 -4.69
N SER A 11 8.03 -18.16 -4.89
CA SER A 11 9.07 -18.90 -4.17
C SER A 11 9.97 -17.91 -3.42
N GLY A 12 10.64 -18.39 -2.37
CA GLY A 12 11.53 -17.56 -1.59
C GLY A 12 12.56 -18.33 -0.78
N SER A 13 13.60 -17.61 -0.37
CA SER A 13 14.65 -18.10 0.51
C SER A 13 14.90 -17.11 1.65
N MET A 14 15.13 -17.65 2.85
CA MET A 14 15.58 -16.86 3.98
C MET A 14 17.05 -16.51 3.82
N LEU A 15 17.38 -15.24 4.05
CA LEU A 15 18.76 -14.79 4.15
C LEU A 15 19.07 -14.59 5.62
N LEU A 16 20.03 -15.35 6.13
CA LEU A 16 20.50 -15.27 7.51
C LEU A 16 21.87 -14.60 7.50
N PHE A 17 21.98 -13.47 8.19
CA PHE A 17 23.25 -12.78 8.34
C PHE A 17 24.04 -13.46 9.47
N SER A 18 25.27 -13.89 9.19
CA SER A 18 26.14 -14.53 10.16
C SER A 18 27.52 -13.90 10.10
N GLY A 19 27.82 -13.04 11.07
CA GLY A 19 29.11 -12.34 11.20
C GLY A 19 29.47 -11.51 9.96
N THR A 20 30.25 -12.09 9.06
CA THR A 20 30.78 -11.45 7.85
C THR A 20 30.09 -11.91 6.55
N GLY A 21 29.13 -12.84 6.63
CA GLY A 21 28.53 -13.47 5.46
C GLY A 21 27.00 -13.54 5.50
N VAL A 22 26.43 -13.90 4.36
CA VAL A 22 25.00 -14.20 4.20
C VAL A 22 24.86 -15.69 3.90
N GLN A 23 24.15 -16.40 4.77
CA GLN A 23 23.71 -17.77 4.52
C GLN A 23 22.34 -17.74 3.85
N VAL A 24 22.22 -18.46 2.74
CA VAL A 24 20.96 -18.63 2.01
C VAL A 24 20.32 -19.93 2.46
N GLY A 25 19.13 -19.83 3.06
CA GLY A 25 18.31 -20.97 3.42
C GLY A 25 17.73 -21.69 2.19
N PRO A 26 17.14 -22.88 2.36
CA PRO A 26 16.54 -23.60 1.26
C PRO A 26 15.44 -22.78 0.58
N THR A 27 15.37 -22.88 -0.75
CA THR A 27 14.26 -22.33 -1.52
C THR A 27 12.99 -23.08 -1.19
N ARG A 28 11.92 -22.33 -0.90
CA ARG A 28 10.59 -22.87 -0.62
C ARG A 28 9.57 -22.22 -1.51
N ARG A 29 8.62 -23.04 -1.98
CA ARG A 29 7.39 -22.55 -2.60
C ARG A 29 6.48 -22.02 -1.51
N LEU A 30 6.10 -20.75 -1.63
CA LEU A 30 5.25 -20.05 -0.66
C LEU A 30 3.78 -20.11 -1.08
N ILE A 31 3.49 -19.72 -2.32
CA ILE A 31 2.12 -19.63 -2.86
C ILE A 31 2.13 -20.16 -4.30
N SER A 32 1.11 -20.92 -4.71
CA SER A 32 0.92 -21.36 -6.10
C SER A 32 -0.13 -20.52 -6.82
N ASP A 33 -0.15 -20.64 -8.14
CA ASP A 33 -1.16 -20.09 -9.05
C ASP A 33 -1.29 -18.56 -8.94
N ILE A 34 -0.16 -17.89 -8.75
CA ILE A 34 -0.12 -16.45 -8.53
C ILE A 34 -0.11 -15.65 -9.83
N ASP A 35 -0.74 -14.49 -9.79
CA ASP A 35 -0.63 -13.52 -10.86
C ASP A 35 0.76 -12.88 -10.83
N GLN A 36 1.42 -12.84 -11.99
CA GLN A 36 2.79 -12.36 -12.09
C GLN A 36 2.95 -10.93 -11.55
N TYR A 37 3.98 -10.71 -10.74
CA TYR A 37 4.33 -9.41 -10.14
C TYR A 37 3.31 -8.78 -9.18
N HIS A 38 2.29 -9.53 -8.74
CA HIS A 38 1.30 -9.05 -7.78
C HIS A 38 1.55 -9.66 -6.40
N TYR A 39 2.67 -9.30 -5.75
CA TYR A 39 2.97 -9.78 -4.41
C TYR A 39 3.66 -8.73 -3.54
N HIS A 40 3.48 -8.86 -2.23
CA HIS A 40 4.16 -8.08 -1.20
C HIS A 40 4.77 -8.99 -0.15
N VAL A 41 5.93 -8.60 0.37
CA VAL A 41 6.61 -9.30 1.48
C VAL A 41 6.96 -8.30 2.55
N ILE A 42 6.56 -8.63 3.78
CA ILE A 42 6.69 -7.76 4.94
C ILE A 42 7.33 -8.58 6.06
N TRP A 43 8.32 -7.99 6.73
CA TRP A 43 8.84 -8.54 7.97
C TRP A 43 8.07 -7.95 9.16
N LEU A 44 7.48 -8.81 9.98
CA LEU A 44 6.73 -8.48 11.19
C LEU A 44 7.65 -8.71 12.39
N ALA A 45 8.35 -7.66 12.83
CA ALA A 45 9.47 -7.77 13.77
C ALA A 45 9.04 -8.26 15.15
N GLU A 46 7.90 -7.78 15.66
CA GLU A 46 7.39 -8.04 17.00
C GLU A 46 6.97 -9.50 17.22
N ILE A 47 6.66 -10.23 16.15
CA ILE A 47 6.36 -11.68 16.19
C ILE A 47 7.42 -12.51 15.46
N GLU A 48 8.47 -11.87 14.95
CA GLU A 48 9.56 -12.49 14.19
C GLU A 48 9.07 -13.39 13.04
N ARG A 49 8.12 -12.88 12.25
CA ARG A 49 7.55 -13.59 11.10
C ARG A 49 7.70 -12.79 9.81
N TYR A 50 7.81 -13.49 8.68
CA TYR A 50 7.52 -12.88 7.39
C TYR A 50 6.06 -13.09 7.03
N PHE A 51 5.44 -12.05 6.48
CA PHE A 51 4.10 -12.07 5.93
C PHE A 51 4.19 -11.80 4.43
N VAL A 52 3.66 -12.73 3.66
CA VAL A 52 3.64 -12.69 2.19
C VAL A 52 2.20 -12.64 1.76
N MET A 53 1.89 -11.80 0.78
CA MET A 53 0.57 -11.71 0.18
C MET A 53 0.73 -11.65 -1.33
N SER A 54 -0.04 -12.46 -2.07
CA SER A 54 -0.01 -12.51 -3.53
C SER A 54 -1.42 -12.52 -4.11
N ARG A 55 -1.62 -11.95 -5.30
CA ARG A 55 -2.89 -12.08 -6.03
C ARG A 55 -2.98 -13.47 -6.67
N GLN A 56 -4.18 -14.03 -6.66
CA GLN A 56 -4.55 -15.25 -7.37
C GLN A 56 -5.90 -14.98 -8.05
N GLY A 57 -5.88 -14.55 -9.31
CA GLY A 57 -7.10 -14.12 -10.02
C GLY A 57 -7.89 -13.04 -9.27
N PHE A 58 -9.10 -13.39 -8.82
CA PHE A 58 -10.00 -12.48 -8.08
C PHE A 58 -9.87 -12.59 -6.54
N SER A 59 -8.89 -13.32 -6.03
CA SER A 59 -8.60 -13.44 -4.61
C SER A 59 -7.16 -13.00 -4.30
N SER A 60 -6.78 -13.04 -3.03
CA SER A 60 -5.39 -12.97 -2.61
C SER A 60 -5.06 -14.10 -1.67
N GLU A 61 -3.87 -14.66 -1.82
CA GLU A 61 -3.33 -15.65 -0.90
C GLU A 61 -2.33 -15.00 0.03
N THR A 62 -2.34 -15.45 1.28
CA THR A 62 -1.41 -14.99 2.30
C THR A 62 -0.69 -16.15 2.96
N VAL A 63 0.56 -15.92 3.32
CA VAL A 63 1.41 -16.86 4.04
C VAL A 63 2.14 -16.11 5.14
N LEU A 64 2.10 -16.67 6.34
CA LEU A 64 2.91 -16.28 7.48
C LEU A 64 3.92 -17.38 7.73
N GLY A 65 5.20 -17.04 7.77
CA GLY A 65 6.23 -18.00 8.13
C GLY A 65 7.29 -17.43 9.05
N ASP A 66 8.10 -18.31 9.61
CA ASP A 66 9.08 -17.99 10.65
C ASP A 66 10.47 -17.68 10.11
N ARG A 67 11.44 -17.50 11.02
CA ARG A 67 12.83 -17.22 10.68
C ARG A 67 13.52 -18.38 9.96
N GLN A 68 13.01 -19.60 10.12
CA GLN A 68 13.54 -20.82 9.53
C GLN A 68 12.94 -21.09 8.13
N GLY A 69 11.97 -20.29 7.71
CA GLY A 69 11.27 -20.48 6.44
C GLY A 69 10.10 -21.46 6.52
N GLU A 70 9.70 -21.89 7.73
CA GLU A 70 8.54 -22.75 7.89
C GLU A 70 7.26 -21.92 7.87
N ILE A 71 6.25 -22.43 7.15
CA ILE A 71 4.94 -21.80 7.07
C ILE A 71 4.18 -22.11 8.36
N ARG A 72 3.76 -21.06 9.05
CA ARG A 72 2.98 -21.11 10.30
C ARG A 72 1.49 -20.97 10.05
N ALA A 73 1.11 -20.12 9.11
CA ALA A 73 -0.27 -19.96 8.71
C ALA A 73 -0.38 -19.59 7.23
N SER A 74 -1.49 -19.96 6.60
CA SER A 74 -1.88 -19.47 5.29
C SER A 74 -3.37 -19.19 5.25
N ARG A 75 -3.78 -18.27 4.36
CA ARG A 75 -5.19 -17.93 4.19
C ARG A 75 -5.47 -17.31 2.83
N SER A 76 -6.54 -17.79 2.20
CA SER A 76 -7.19 -17.14 1.07
C SER A 76 -8.07 -15.98 1.53
N LEU A 77 -7.98 -14.86 0.81
CA LEU A 77 -8.69 -13.61 1.05
C LEU A 77 -9.58 -13.29 -0.15
N PRO A 78 -10.83 -12.82 0.09
CA PRO A 78 -11.82 -12.66 -0.97
C PRO A 78 -11.56 -11.45 -1.88
N HIS A 79 -10.56 -10.61 -1.58
CA HIS A 79 -10.30 -9.39 -2.34
C HIS A 79 -8.88 -9.37 -2.88
N PRO A 80 -8.72 -9.18 -4.20
CA PRO A 80 -7.43 -9.21 -4.86
C PRO A 80 -6.64 -7.93 -4.54
N LEU A 81 -5.40 -8.11 -4.11
CA LEU A 81 -4.45 -7.02 -3.89
C LEU A 81 -4.09 -6.34 -5.22
N ILE A 82 -3.71 -5.07 -5.12
CA ILE A 82 -3.14 -4.32 -6.25
C ILE A 82 -1.61 -4.29 -6.16
N ARG A 83 -0.94 -4.25 -7.31
CA ARG A 83 0.52 -4.29 -7.38
C ARG A 83 1.15 -2.99 -6.90
N GLU A 84 0.49 -1.87 -7.19
CA GLU A 84 1.05 -0.52 -7.14
C GLU A 84 1.18 0.02 -5.72
N ALA A 85 0.39 -0.51 -4.78
CA ALA A 85 0.30 0.02 -3.43
C ALA A 85 0.77 -1.00 -2.40
N ARG A 86 1.62 -0.52 -1.49
CA ARG A 86 2.13 -1.31 -0.38
C ARG A 86 1.08 -1.41 0.74
N PRO A 87 0.94 -2.56 1.41
CA PRO A 87 0.11 -2.66 2.60
C PRO A 87 0.62 -1.75 3.72
N ALA A 88 -0.31 -1.12 4.44
CA ALA A 88 -0.03 -0.42 5.68
C ALA A 88 -0.05 -1.42 6.85
N VAL A 89 0.97 -1.37 7.70
CA VAL A 89 1.16 -2.36 8.77
C VAL A 89 1.44 -1.64 10.08
N ARG A 90 0.72 -2.02 11.15
CA ARG A 90 0.92 -1.44 12.49
C ARG A 90 0.77 -2.48 13.59
N TRP A 91 1.77 -2.55 14.47
CA TRP A 91 1.71 -3.34 15.69
C TRP A 91 0.70 -2.76 16.70
N ARG A 92 -0.03 -3.64 17.37
CA ARG A 92 -0.97 -3.33 18.46
C ARG A 92 -0.58 -4.15 19.69
N ALA A 93 0.17 -3.54 20.59
CA ALA A 93 0.69 -4.20 21.79
C ALA A 93 -0.42 -4.83 22.65
N GLU A 94 -1.56 -4.14 22.83
CA GLU A 94 -2.67 -4.66 23.65
C GLU A 94 -3.29 -5.96 23.10
N ALA A 95 -3.18 -6.17 21.80
CA ALA A 95 -3.78 -7.30 21.09
C ALA A 95 -2.74 -8.32 20.63
N GLU A 96 -1.46 -8.09 20.95
CA GLU A 96 -0.30 -8.86 20.50
C GLU A 96 -0.38 -9.24 19.00
N ALA A 97 -0.80 -8.27 18.18
CA ALA A 97 -1.07 -8.51 16.76
C ALA A 97 -0.75 -7.31 15.89
N PHE A 98 -0.48 -7.58 14.62
CA PHE A 98 -0.42 -6.55 13.58
C PHE A 98 -1.80 -6.32 12.99
N LYS A 99 -2.14 -5.06 12.74
CA LYS A 99 -3.17 -4.68 11.78
C LYS A 99 -2.51 -4.44 10.43
N VAL A 100 -2.98 -5.14 9.41
CA VAL A 100 -2.54 -4.97 8.02
C VAL A 100 -3.72 -4.46 7.22
N ALA A 101 -3.53 -3.37 6.49
CA ALA A 101 -4.50 -2.81 5.58
C ALA A 101 -3.92 -2.80 4.17
N TYR A 102 -4.66 -3.24 3.17
CA TYR A 102 -4.21 -3.18 1.78
C TYR A 102 -5.34 -2.74 0.84
N PRO A 103 -5.02 -1.92 -0.17
CA PRO A 103 -5.99 -1.56 -1.20
C PRO A 103 -6.23 -2.74 -2.15
N THR A 104 -7.47 -2.87 -2.58
CA THR A 104 -7.98 -3.96 -3.40
C THR A 104 -8.35 -3.48 -4.81
N LEU A 105 -8.40 -4.37 -5.80
CA LEU A 105 -8.80 -3.98 -7.17
C LEU A 105 -10.24 -3.48 -7.26
N ILE A 106 -11.09 -3.78 -6.27
CA ILE A 106 -12.49 -3.34 -6.23
C ILE A 106 -12.67 -1.95 -5.63
N ARG A 107 -11.59 -1.15 -5.54
CA ARG A 107 -11.58 0.22 -4.98
C ARG A 107 -11.99 0.28 -3.50
N ASP A 108 -11.60 -0.74 -2.75
CA ASP A 108 -11.84 -0.84 -1.30
C ASP A 108 -10.52 -1.12 -0.55
N VAL A 109 -10.54 -0.97 0.77
CA VAL A 109 -9.44 -1.33 1.67
C VAL A 109 -9.82 -2.57 2.48
N ALA A 110 -9.05 -3.63 2.32
CA ALA A 110 -9.18 -4.86 3.10
C ALA A 110 -8.35 -4.78 4.39
N LEU A 111 -8.91 -5.29 5.49
CA LEU A 111 -8.23 -5.38 6.78
C LEU A 111 -7.95 -6.81 7.22
N LEU A 112 -6.77 -6.98 7.80
CA LEU A 112 -6.31 -8.21 8.43
C LEU A 112 -5.79 -7.93 9.84
N ARG A 113 -5.95 -8.90 10.74
CA ARG A 113 -5.17 -9.04 11.96
C ARG A 113 -4.24 -10.22 11.81
N VAL A 114 -2.96 -10.01 12.08
CA VAL A 114 -1.92 -11.04 11.99
C VAL A 114 -1.30 -11.24 13.35
N GLU A 115 -1.43 -12.45 13.88
CA GLU A 115 -0.85 -12.94 15.13
C GLU A 115 0.33 -13.87 14.82
N SER A 116 1.03 -14.39 15.83
CA SER A 116 2.23 -15.24 15.66
C SER A 116 2.03 -16.40 14.68
N ASP A 117 0.85 -17.03 14.71
CA ASP A 117 0.55 -18.25 13.96
C ASP A 117 -0.87 -18.23 13.37
N THR A 118 -1.47 -17.04 13.19
CA THR A 118 -2.84 -16.91 12.68
C THR A 118 -3.03 -15.63 11.86
N ILE A 119 -3.82 -15.74 10.78
CA ILE A 119 -4.21 -14.62 9.92
C ILE A 119 -5.72 -14.50 9.96
N ILE A 120 -6.24 -13.37 10.43
CA ILE A 120 -7.68 -13.10 10.59
C ILE A 120 -8.11 -12.03 9.60
N TYR A 121 -9.10 -12.33 8.76
CA TYR A 121 -9.71 -11.36 7.85
C TYR A 121 -10.89 -10.65 8.54
N HIS A 122 -10.90 -9.33 8.49
CA HIS A 122 -11.94 -8.51 9.13
C HIS A 122 -12.96 -7.90 8.14
N GLY A 123 -12.75 -8.03 6.82
CA GLY A 123 -13.62 -7.44 5.80
C GLY A 123 -12.98 -6.27 5.03
N GLY A 124 -13.61 -5.91 3.91
CA GLY A 124 -13.40 -4.65 3.20
C GLY A 124 -14.29 -3.57 3.83
N SER A 125 -13.76 -2.38 4.02
CA SER A 125 -14.52 -1.28 4.61
C SER A 125 -14.35 -0.01 3.79
N THR A 126 -15.48 0.46 3.27
CA THR A 126 -15.62 1.69 2.50
C THR A 126 -15.30 2.97 3.29
N ALA A 127 -15.09 2.88 4.61
CA ALA A 127 -14.58 3.97 5.42
C ALA A 127 -14.05 3.43 6.74
N ILE A 128 -12.74 3.25 6.83
CA ILE A 128 -12.07 3.10 8.12
C ILE A 128 -11.49 4.45 8.46
N PRO A 129 -12.05 5.18 9.44
CA PRO A 129 -11.30 6.26 10.04
C PRO A 129 -10.06 5.61 10.64
N ILE A 130 -8.92 5.77 9.97
CA ILE A 130 -7.63 5.62 10.62
C ILE A 130 -7.63 6.76 11.63
N PRO A 131 -7.69 6.52 12.96
CA PRO A 131 -7.41 7.58 13.89
C PRO A 131 -5.95 7.97 13.63
N CYS A 132 -5.77 9.02 12.84
CA CYS A 132 -4.60 9.87 12.89
C CYS A 132 -4.58 10.33 14.35
N PHE A 133 -3.86 9.61 15.19
CA PHE A 133 -3.69 10.00 16.57
C PHE A 133 -3.09 11.40 16.53
N GLN A 134 -3.86 12.39 16.98
CA GLN A 134 -3.30 13.64 17.46
C GLN A 134 -2.31 13.23 18.56
N GLY A 135 -1.02 13.26 18.23
CA GLY A 135 -0.02 13.34 19.28
C GLY A 135 -0.40 14.55 20.13
N SER A 136 -0.71 14.32 21.39
CA SER A 136 -0.83 15.37 22.40
C SER A 136 0.56 15.95 22.67
N VAL A 137 1.12 16.64 21.68
CA VAL A 137 2.11 17.68 21.95
C VAL A 137 1.29 18.90 22.29
N GLY A 138 1.14 19.16 23.59
CA GLY A 138 0.52 20.39 24.06
C GLY A 138 1.16 21.61 23.39
N PRO A 139 0.40 22.69 23.14
CA PRO A 139 0.93 23.88 22.49
C PRO A 139 2.00 24.49 23.40
N ARG A 140 3.27 24.33 23.04
CA ARG A 140 4.30 25.29 23.46
C ARG A 140 4.11 26.52 22.58
N PRO A 141 3.84 27.71 23.15
CA PRO A 141 3.72 28.92 22.37
C PRO A 141 5.07 29.26 21.75
N VAL A 142 5.15 29.17 20.42
CA VAL A 142 6.26 29.76 19.66
C VAL A 142 5.96 31.26 19.54
N PRO A 143 6.87 32.15 19.97
CA PRO A 143 6.64 33.58 19.85
C PRO A 143 6.62 33.99 18.37
N ALA A 144 5.51 34.61 17.95
CA ALA A 144 5.38 35.23 16.65
C ALA A 144 6.27 36.48 16.60
N ARG A 145 7.49 36.36 16.07
CA ARG A 145 8.26 37.52 15.61
C ARG A 145 9.08 37.20 14.37
N LEU A 146 8.89 38.08 13.37
CA LEU A 146 9.72 38.35 12.20
C LEU A 146 9.55 37.44 10.98
N LEU A 147 8.52 37.73 10.20
CA LEU A 147 8.61 37.69 8.74
C LEU A 147 8.16 39.05 8.20
N SER A 148 9.10 39.97 8.05
CA SER A 148 8.95 41.11 7.14
C SER A 148 9.00 40.61 5.69
N PRO A 149 8.05 40.97 4.82
CA PRO A 149 8.05 40.53 3.44
C PRO A 149 9.07 41.34 2.62
N ILE A 150 10.07 40.67 2.04
CA ILE A 150 10.83 41.23 0.93
C ILE A 150 9.96 41.01 -0.32
N ALA A 151 9.21 42.05 -0.68
CA ALA A 151 8.60 42.19 -1.99
C ALA A 151 9.62 42.86 -2.92
N THR A 152 10.11 42.12 -3.91
CA THR A 152 10.89 42.70 -5.00
C THR A 152 9.94 43.38 -5.98
N ALA A 153 10.22 44.65 -6.26
CA ALA A 153 9.39 45.60 -6.98
C ALA A 153 9.09 45.23 -8.45
N LEU A 154 7.89 45.58 -8.89
CA LEU A 154 7.55 45.91 -10.29
C LEU A 154 6.92 47.31 -10.27
N PRO A 155 7.39 48.30 -11.05
CA PRO A 155 6.69 49.57 -11.18
C PRO A 155 5.79 49.59 -12.42
N ASN A 156 4.58 50.08 -12.14
CA ASN A 156 3.72 50.89 -13.01
C ASN A 156 2.90 50.20 -14.11
N GLY A 157 1.58 50.28 -13.93
CA GLY A 157 0.76 50.89 -14.97
C GLY A 157 -0.58 50.23 -15.26
N ALA A 158 -1.63 50.93 -14.86
CA ALA A 158 -2.95 50.97 -15.50
C ALA A 158 -3.90 49.77 -15.34
N ALA A 159 -4.81 49.99 -14.40
CA ALA A 159 -6.19 49.56 -14.42
C ALA A 159 -6.83 49.54 -15.84
N ARG A 160 -7.62 48.51 -16.11
CA ARG A 160 -8.98 48.65 -16.67
C ARG A 160 -9.75 47.34 -16.59
N ALA A 161 -10.95 47.45 -16.03
CA ALA A 161 -12.04 46.51 -16.22
C ALA A 161 -12.46 46.49 -17.69
N SER A 162 -12.89 45.33 -18.20
CA SER A 162 -14.22 45.18 -18.84
C SER A 162 -14.43 43.73 -19.31
N SER A 163 -15.55 43.20 -18.89
CA SER A 163 -16.31 42.04 -19.36
C SER A 163 -16.58 42.00 -20.86
N TYR A 164 -16.49 40.82 -21.49
CA TYR A 164 -17.32 40.27 -22.59
C TYR A 164 -17.09 38.74 -22.61
N LEU A 165 -18.04 37.83 -22.29
CA LEU A 165 -19.11 37.29 -23.17
C LEU A 165 -18.55 36.97 -24.59
N SER A 166 -18.57 35.76 -25.15
CA SER A 166 -19.41 34.55 -24.99
C SER A 166 -18.71 33.32 -25.65
N PRO A 167 -19.36 32.13 -25.78
CA PRO A 167 -18.72 30.83 -26.05
C PRO A 167 -18.53 30.52 -27.54
N ILE A 168 -17.64 29.59 -27.86
CA ILE A 168 -17.57 29.01 -29.21
C ILE A 168 -18.20 27.61 -29.16
N SER A 169 -19.41 27.52 -29.70
CA SER A 169 -19.98 26.31 -30.30
C SER A 169 -19.48 26.20 -31.74
N MET A 170 -19.06 25.02 -32.18
CA MET A 170 -19.21 24.62 -33.59
C MET A 170 -19.60 23.13 -33.67
N THR A 171 -20.69 22.93 -34.40
CA THR A 171 -21.47 21.72 -34.69
C THR A 171 -20.85 20.81 -35.78
N PRO A 172 -21.37 19.59 -35.98
CA PRO A 172 -20.74 18.53 -36.79
C PRO A 172 -21.10 18.62 -38.28
N ALA A 173 -20.30 17.96 -39.12
CA ALA A 173 -20.63 17.72 -40.53
C ALA A 173 -20.78 16.21 -40.81
N THR A 174 -21.90 15.85 -41.42
CA THR A 174 -22.33 14.50 -41.78
C THR A 174 -22.11 14.19 -43.27
N ARG A 175 -21.72 12.91 -43.53
CA ARG A 175 -22.13 12.00 -44.62
C ARG A 175 -21.62 12.22 -46.06
N SER A 176 -21.12 11.13 -46.68
CA SER A 176 -21.63 10.62 -47.98
C SER A 176 -21.07 9.22 -48.29
N SER A 177 -21.88 8.47 -49.05
CA SER A 177 -21.83 7.05 -49.42
C SER A 177 -20.87 6.67 -50.57
N ARG A 178 -20.55 5.36 -50.59
CA ARG A 178 -20.15 4.44 -51.68
C ARG A 178 -20.33 4.90 -53.14
N PRO A 179 -19.53 4.31 -54.05
CA PRO A 179 -20.01 3.12 -54.79
C PRO A 179 -19.43 1.79 -54.27
#